data_AF-A0A9P0LTT5-F1
#
_entry.id   AF-A0A9P0LTT5-F1
#
_cell.length_a   1.000
_cell.length_b   1.000
_cell.length_c   1.000
_cell.angle_alpha   90.00
_cell.angle_beta   90.00
_cell.angle_gamma   90.00
#
_symmetry.space_group_name_H-M   'P 1'
#
loop_
_entity.id
_entity.type
_entity.pdbx_description
1 polymer ?
#
loop_
_entity_poly.entity_id
_entity_poly.type
_entity_poly.pdbx_seq_one_letter_code
_entity_poly.pdbx_strand_id
1 'polypeptide(L)'
;MSSMLSAELAATCSALGYFDSKAKKYFADSNTLEAVKDLIRYLRRDDSSHAIRRELGESMVLQTDLLPLLKCYWEETDLFDVLLRLIVNLTTPALILFDEEVPTDKTARNHYLQMEEHLQSYKEAFVDDDVWAVLSTKLSQILEIVNLLFFYSSAAD
;
A
#
# COMPACT_ATOMS: atom_id res chain seq x y z
N MET A 1 -9.74 5.05 18.90
CA MET A 1 -8.89 3.85 18.86
C MET A 1 -8.37 3.54 20.24
N SER A 2 -8.22 2.27 20.65
CA SER A 2 -7.55 1.95 21.91
C SER A 2 -6.04 2.25 21.78
N SER A 3 -5.40 2.70 22.86
CA SER A 3 -3.95 2.96 22.87
C SER A 3 -3.13 1.71 22.54
N MET A 4 -3.68 0.53 22.78
CA MET A 4 -3.07 -0.76 22.47
C MET A 4 -3.01 -1.01 20.96
N LEU A 5 -4.09 -0.75 20.21
CA LEU A 5 -4.10 -0.96 18.76
C LEU A 5 -3.14 -0.01 18.04
N SER A 6 -3.05 1.24 18.50
CA SER A 6 -2.08 2.20 17.94
C SER A 6 -0.63 1.76 18.17
N ALA A 7 -0.31 1.24 19.36
CA ALA A 7 1.01 0.67 19.64
C ALA A 7 1.32 -0.56 18.78
N GLU A 8 0.33 -1.43 18.55
CA GLU A 8 0.47 -2.60 17.67
C GLU A 8 0.69 -2.20 16.20
N LEU A 9 -0.02 -1.18 15.71
CA LEU A 9 0.18 -0.62 14.37
C LEU A 9 1.58 -0.03 14.21
N ALA A 10 2.02 0.79 15.17
CA ALA A 10 3.36 1.38 15.16
C ALA A 10 4.47 0.32 15.21
N ALA A 11 4.31 -0.71 16.04
CA ALA A 11 5.24 -1.82 16.11
C ALA A 11 5.29 -2.62 14.79
N THR A 12 4.13 -2.82 14.16
CA THR A 12 4.03 -3.51 12.87
C THR A 12 4.68 -2.71 11.74
N CYS A 13 4.47 -1.39 11.71
CA CYS A 13 5.16 -0.50 10.75
C CYS A 13 6.67 -0.51 10.96
N SER A 14 7.12 -0.50 12.22
CA SER A 14 8.55 -0.54 12.56
C SER A 14 9.21 -1.87 12.17
N ALA A 15 8.44 -2.95 12.02
CA ALA A 15 8.93 -4.26 11.58
C ALA A 15 9.02 -4.41 10.05
N LEU A 16 8.77 -3.34 9.28
CA LEU A 16 8.97 -3.30 7.83
C LEU A 16 10.44 -3.12 7.45
N GLY A 17 11.20 -2.37 8.26
CA GLY A 17 12.60 -2.07 8.00
C GLY A 17 12.91 -0.58 8.14
N TYR A 18 13.92 -0.11 7.40
CA TYR A 18 14.34 1.28 7.43
C TYR A 18 15.03 1.75 6.14
N PHE A 19 14.99 3.05 5.88
CA PHE A 19 15.74 3.67 4.80
C PHE A 19 17.11 4.17 5.27
N ASP A 20 18.18 3.66 4.68
CA ASP A 20 19.54 4.17 4.90
C ASP A 20 19.82 5.31 3.90
N SER A 21 19.88 6.53 4.42
CA SER A 21 20.16 7.74 3.63
C SER A 21 21.55 7.76 2.98
N LYS A 22 22.54 7.09 3.57
CA LYS A 22 23.91 7.01 3.04
C LYS A 22 23.99 5.99 1.91
N ALA A 23 23.36 4.83 2.07
CA ALA A 23 23.28 3.82 1.03
C ALA A 23 22.23 4.15 -0.05
N LYS A 24 21.33 5.11 0.22
CA LYS A 24 20.13 5.42 -0.58
C LYS A 24 19.32 4.17 -0.89
N LYS A 25 19.18 3.30 0.11
CA LYS A 25 18.55 1.98 -0.03
C LYS A 25 17.67 1.68 1.18
N TYR A 26 16.55 1.02 0.91
CA TYR A 26 15.71 0.46 1.97
C TYR A 26 16.20 -0.94 2.37
N PHE A 27 16.37 -1.14 3.67
CA PHE A 27 16.73 -2.42 4.26
C PHE A 27 15.48 -3.02 4.91
N ALA A 28 14.95 -4.07 4.29
CA ALA A 28 13.79 -4.80 4.80
C ALA A 28 14.19 -5.63 6.02
N ASP A 29 13.29 -5.69 7.00
CA ASP A 29 13.44 -6.59 8.15
C ASP A 29 13.07 -8.03 7.79
N SER A 30 13.51 -8.99 8.61
CA SER A 30 13.28 -10.43 8.38
C SER A 30 11.80 -10.83 8.34
N ASN A 31 10.92 -10.04 8.94
CA ASN A 31 9.48 -10.31 9.03
C ASN A 31 8.63 -9.38 8.13
N THR A 32 9.26 -8.63 7.21
CA THR A 32 8.56 -7.63 6.37
C THR A 32 7.32 -8.20 5.69
N LEU A 33 7.41 -9.39 5.09
CA LEU A 33 6.27 -10.04 4.42
C LEU A 33 5.07 -10.25 5.36
N GLU A 34 5.31 -10.73 6.58
CA GLU A 34 4.23 -10.95 7.55
C GLU A 34 3.71 -9.64 8.11
N ALA A 35 4.57 -8.64 8.34
CA ALA A 35 4.16 -7.31 8.76
C ALA A 35 3.21 -6.65 7.74
N VAL A 36 3.52 -6.73 6.43
CA VAL A 36 2.62 -6.22 5.38
C VAL A 36 1.29 -6.98 5.38
N LYS A 37 1.30 -8.31 5.54
CA LYS A 37 0.06 -9.11 5.65
C LYS A 37 -0.75 -8.72 6.88
N ASP A 38 -0.11 -8.41 8.01
CA ASP A 38 -0.78 -7.96 9.23
C ASP A 38 -1.43 -6.59 9.05
N LEU A 39 -0.75 -5.63 8.40
CA LEU A 39 -1.35 -4.34 8.06
C LEU A 39 -2.63 -4.51 7.21
N ILE A 40 -2.62 -5.42 6.24
CA ILE A 40 -3.82 -5.76 5.46
C ILE A 40 -4.90 -6.38 6.37
N ARG A 41 -4.53 -7.28 7.29
CA ARG A 41 -5.49 -7.90 8.23
C ARG A 41 -6.11 -6.86 9.16
N TYR A 42 -5.36 -5.86 9.59
CA TYR A 42 -5.86 -4.74 10.39
C TYR A 42 -6.85 -3.90 9.60
N LEU A 43 -6.52 -3.48 8.37
CA LEU A 43 -7.43 -2.72 7.49
C LEU A 43 -8.74 -3.45 7.20
N ARG A 44 -8.74 -4.79 7.12
CA ARG A 44 -9.98 -5.59 6.96
C ARG A 44 -10.91 -5.55 8.16
N ARG A 45 -10.39 -5.21 9.34
CA ARG A 45 -11.14 -5.12 10.61
C ARG A 45 -11.36 -3.67 11.02
N ASP A 46 -11.02 -2.71 10.14
CA ASP A 46 -11.19 -1.29 10.42
C ASP A 46 -12.68 -0.98 10.60
N ASP A 47 -12.97 -0.08 11.54
CA ASP A 47 -14.34 0.27 11.87
C ASP A 47 -14.88 1.36 10.92
N SER A 48 -16.15 1.74 11.09
CA SER A 48 -16.78 2.80 10.28
C SER A 48 -16.11 4.17 10.38
N SER A 49 -15.23 4.38 11.37
CA SER A 49 -14.45 5.60 11.44
C SER A 49 -13.22 5.54 10.53
N HIS A 50 -12.77 4.37 10.10
CA HIS A 50 -11.51 4.17 9.37
C HIS A 50 -10.30 4.57 10.19
N ALA A 51 -10.31 4.28 11.49
CA ALA A 51 -9.27 4.72 12.40
C ALA A 51 -7.90 4.15 12.04
N ILE A 52 -7.82 2.88 11.64
CA ILE A 52 -6.56 2.21 11.28
C ILE A 52 -5.98 2.85 10.03
N ARG A 53 -6.81 3.02 8.99
CA ARG A 53 -6.40 3.70 7.76
C ARG A 53 -5.86 5.10 8.02
N ARG A 54 -6.57 5.90 8.83
CA ARG A 54 -6.14 7.26 9.15
C ARG A 54 -4.80 7.26 9.89
N GLU A 55 -4.60 6.33 10.83
CA GLU A 55 -3.32 6.21 11.53
C GLU A 55 -2.16 5.82 10.61
N LEU A 56 -2.38 4.93 9.65
CA LEU A 56 -1.39 4.60 8.61
C LEU A 56 -1.12 5.78 7.66
N GLY A 57 -2.11 6.65 7.44
CA GLY A 57 -1.92 7.91 6.73
C GLY A 57 -1.06 8.91 7.50
N GLU A 58 -1.35 9.10 8.78
CA GLU A 58 -0.57 9.98 9.67
C GLU A 58 0.88 9.50 9.84
N SER A 59 1.11 8.19 9.84
CA SER A 59 2.47 7.64 9.95
C SER A 59 3.31 7.81 8.68
N MET A 60 2.70 8.18 7.55
CA MET A 60 3.32 8.26 6.23
C MET A 60 3.98 6.95 5.77
N VAL A 61 3.52 5.80 6.27
CA VAL A 61 4.14 4.48 5.99
C VAL A 61 4.20 4.16 4.49
N LEU A 62 3.25 4.66 3.69
CA LEU A 62 3.27 4.47 2.25
C LEU A 62 4.51 5.13 1.62
N GLN A 63 4.80 6.35 2.03
CA GLN A 63 5.89 7.16 1.52
C GLN A 63 7.25 6.71 2.08
N THR A 64 7.31 6.41 3.38
CA THR A 64 8.56 6.13 4.09
C THR A 64 9.02 4.68 3.94
N ASP A 65 8.09 3.74 3.73
CA ASP A 65 8.39 2.31 3.76
C ASP A 65 7.87 1.58 2.53
N LEU A 66 6.57 1.67 2.21
CA LEU A 66 5.96 0.81 1.18
C LEU A 66 6.49 1.11 -0.23
N LEU A 67 6.60 2.38 -0.64
CA LEU A 67 7.17 2.74 -1.93
C LEU A 67 8.68 2.41 -2.03
N PRO A 68 9.52 2.72 -1.02
CA PRO A 68 10.91 2.26 -1.01
C PRO A 68 11.06 0.73 -1.07
N LEU A 69 10.23 -0.02 -0.34
CA LEU A 69 10.18 -1.49 -0.40
C LEU A 69 9.81 -1.98 -1.80
N LEU A 70 8.75 -1.40 -2.39
CA LEU A 70 8.31 -1.71 -3.74
C LEU A 70 9.46 -1.52 -4.74
N LYS A 71 10.24 -0.43 -4.63
CA LYS A 71 11.39 -0.19 -5.51
C LYS A 71 12.57 -1.13 -5.27
N CYS A 72 12.86 -1.46 -4.01
CA CYS A 72 14.06 -2.22 -3.67
C CYS A 72 13.89 -3.75 -3.80
N TYR A 73 12.66 -4.25 -3.67
CA TYR A 73 12.37 -5.69 -3.54
C TYR A 73 11.31 -6.19 -4.55
N TRP A 74 11.14 -5.51 -5.69
CA TRP A 74 10.12 -5.87 -6.68
C TRP A 74 10.28 -7.26 -7.33
N GLU A 75 11.49 -7.81 -7.31
CA GLU A 75 11.79 -9.16 -7.82
C GLU A 75 11.31 -10.26 -6.85
N GLU A 76 11.16 -9.94 -5.56
CA GLU A 76 10.60 -10.85 -4.56
C GLU A 76 9.08 -10.92 -4.72
N THR A 77 8.62 -11.81 -5.60
CA THR A 77 7.23 -11.84 -6.09
C THR A 77 6.20 -11.92 -4.96
N ASP A 78 6.42 -12.77 -3.95
CA ASP A 78 5.49 -12.90 -2.81
C ASP A 78 5.36 -11.59 -2.01
N LEU A 79 6.47 -10.88 -1.82
CA LEU A 79 6.48 -9.59 -1.11
C LEU A 79 5.85 -8.49 -1.98
N PHE A 80 6.23 -8.43 -3.26
CA PHE A 80 5.68 -7.48 -4.22
C PHE A 80 4.15 -7.57 -4.30
N ASP A 81 3.60 -8.78 -4.42
CA ASP A 81 2.15 -8.99 -4.55
C ASP A 81 1.38 -8.51 -3.30
N VAL A 82 1.91 -8.78 -2.11
CA VAL A 82 1.28 -8.34 -0.86
C VAL A 82 1.45 -6.83 -0.66
N LEU A 83 2.63 -6.26 -0.96
CA LEU A 83 2.87 -4.82 -0.91
C LEU A 83 1.92 -4.07 -1.85
N LEU A 84 1.79 -4.51 -3.10
CA LEU A 84 0.91 -3.87 -4.07
C LEU A 84 -0.55 -3.93 -3.60
N ARG A 85 -1.00 -5.04 -3.01
CA ARG A 85 -2.34 -5.14 -2.42
C ARG A 85 -2.55 -4.17 -1.27
N LEU A 86 -1.57 -3.96 -0.40
CA LEU A 86 -1.65 -2.96 0.67
C LEU A 86 -1.72 -1.55 0.11
N ILE A 87 -0.85 -1.23 -0.86
CA ILE A 87 -0.80 0.08 -1.52
C ILE A 87 -2.14 0.39 -2.20
N VAL A 88 -2.70 -0.54 -2.98
CA VAL A 88 -4.02 -0.39 -3.62
C VAL A 88 -5.12 -0.21 -2.57
N ASN A 89 -5.05 -0.94 -1.45
CA ASN A 89 -6.01 -0.76 -0.38
C ASN A 89 -5.92 0.67 0.21
N LEU A 90 -4.73 1.16 0.50
CA LEU A 90 -4.50 2.50 1.07
C LEU A 90 -4.91 3.62 0.10
N THR A 91 -4.79 3.42 -1.21
CA THR A 91 -5.17 4.40 -2.25
C THR A 91 -6.62 4.29 -2.71
N THR A 92 -7.45 3.49 -2.04
CA THR A 92 -8.90 3.45 -2.29
C THR A 92 -9.50 4.86 -2.11
N PRO A 93 -10.23 5.41 -3.10
CA PRO A 93 -10.89 6.72 -2.97
C PRO A 93 -11.72 6.82 -1.69
N ALA A 94 -11.60 7.93 -0.96
CA ALA A 94 -12.32 8.07 0.32
C ALA A 94 -13.83 7.94 0.11
N LEU A 95 -14.36 8.44 -1.02
CA LEU A 95 -15.77 8.33 -1.35
C LEU A 95 -16.29 6.87 -1.35
N ILE A 96 -15.50 5.91 -1.83
CA ILE A 96 -15.86 4.48 -1.79
C ILE A 96 -15.96 3.97 -0.34
N LEU A 97 -15.13 4.51 0.56
CA LEU A 97 -15.09 4.11 1.97
C LEU A 97 -16.23 4.74 2.80
N PHE A 98 -16.92 5.73 2.25
CA PHE A 98 -18.07 6.40 2.87
C PHE A 98 -19.34 6.20 2.03
N ASP A 99 -19.53 4.99 1.49
CA ASP A 99 -20.74 4.56 0.78
C ASP A 99 -21.16 5.47 -0.38
N GLU A 100 -20.16 5.99 -1.10
CA GLU A 100 -20.32 6.89 -2.25
C GLU A 100 -20.93 8.26 -1.91
N GLU A 101 -20.99 8.63 -0.62
CA GLU A 101 -21.53 9.90 -0.15
C GLU A 101 -20.54 10.68 0.73
N VAL A 102 -20.59 12.02 0.64
CA VAL A 102 -19.80 12.87 1.54
C VAL A 102 -20.54 12.97 2.88
N PRO A 103 -19.92 12.58 4.01
CA PRO A 103 -20.61 12.60 5.29
C PRO A 103 -21.06 14.00 5.70
N THR A 104 -22.29 14.11 6.21
CA THR A 104 -22.87 15.37 6.70
C THR A 104 -22.62 15.59 8.19
N ASP A 105 -22.46 14.50 8.96
CA ASP A 105 -22.08 14.60 10.37
C ASP A 105 -20.67 15.22 10.49
N LYS A 106 -20.50 16.13 11.45
CA LYS A 106 -19.26 16.88 11.62
C LYS A 106 -18.05 15.98 11.85
N THR A 107 -18.20 14.93 12.65
CA THR A 107 -17.10 14.03 13.02
C THR A 107 -16.70 13.18 11.82
N ALA A 108 -17.68 12.52 11.20
CA ALA A 108 -17.44 11.71 10.00
C ALA A 108 -16.87 12.55 8.85
N ARG A 109 -17.36 13.79 8.69
CA ARG A 109 -16.84 14.72 7.67
C ARG A 109 -15.38 15.09 7.92
N ASN A 110 -14.97 15.28 9.17
CA ASN A 110 -13.56 15.53 9.49
C ASN A 110 -12.69 14.31 9.16
N HIS A 111 -13.17 13.09 9.45
CA HIS A 111 -12.45 11.86 9.09
C HIS A 111 -12.33 11.67 7.58
N TYR A 112 -13.40 11.95 6.84
CA TYR A 112 -13.40 11.96 5.37
C TYR A 112 -12.35 12.94 4.82
N LEU A 113 -12.34 14.20 5.30
CA LEU A 113 -11.39 15.21 4.83
C LEU A 113 -9.94 14.87 5.18
N GLN A 114 -9.70 14.28 6.35
CA GLN A 114 -8.37 13.77 6.73
C GLN A 114 -7.89 12.69 5.76
N MET A 115 -8.77 11.76 5.37
CA MET A 115 -8.42 10.71 4.41
C MET A 115 -8.18 11.26 3.01
N GLU A 116 -8.92 12.29 2.58
CA GLU A 116 -8.66 12.99 1.32
C GLU A 116 -7.27 13.66 1.33
N GLU A 117 -6.86 14.26 2.45
CA GLU A 117 -5.51 14.82 2.61
C GLU A 117 -4.42 13.73 2.49
N HIS A 118 -4.64 12.57 3.14
CA HIS A 118 -3.72 11.43 3.00
C HIS A 118 -3.63 10.93 1.55
N LEU A 119 -4.75 10.79 0.85
CA LEU A 119 -4.78 10.37 -0.56
C LEU A 119 -4.06 11.37 -1.48
N GLN A 120 -4.18 12.67 -1.21
CA GLN A 120 -3.44 13.70 -1.94
C GLN A 120 -1.93 13.57 -1.70
N SER A 121 -1.51 13.36 -0.45
CA SER A 121 -0.11 13.12 -0.11
C SER A 121 0.43 11.83 -0.77
N TYR A 122 -0.36 10.76 -0.82
CA TYR A 122 0.03 9.54 -1.54
C TYR A 122 0.21 9.82 -3.02
N LYS A 123 -0.72 10.55 -3.65
CA LYS A 123 -0.64 10.92 -5.06
C LYS A 123 0.65 11.70 -5.36
N GLU A 124 1.05 12.62 -4.49
CA GLU A 124 2.32 13.34 -4.62
C GLU A 124 3.52 12.39 -4.52
N ALA A 125 3.50 11.43 -3.61
CA ALA A 125 4.57 10.43 -3.46
C ALA A 125 4.70 9.49 -4.67
N PHE A 126 3.62 9.29 -5.45
CA PHE A 126 3.66 8.57 -6.72
C PHE A 126 4.27 9.36 -7.89
N VAL A 127 4.63 10.64 -7.70
CA VAL A 127 5.41 11.41 -8.69
C VAL A 127 6.89 11.02 -8.58
N ASP A 128 7.17 9.74 -8.86
CA ASP A 128 8.48 9.10 -8.78
C ASP A 128 8.63 8.11 -9.95
N ASP A 129 9.51 8.43 -10.90
CA ASP A 129 9.71 7.63 -12.12
C ASP A 129 10.15 6.20 -11.83
N ASP A 130 10.90 5.97 -10.74
CA ASP A 130 11.38 4.63 -10.39
C ASP A 130 10.23 3.71 -9.97
N VAL A 131 9.21 4.25 -9.29
CA VAL A 131 7.99 3.51 -8.93
C VAL A 131 7.27 3.06 -10.21
N TRP A 132 7.10 3.96 -11.17
CA TRP A 132 6.43 3.65 -12.43
C TRP A 132 7.24 2.71 -13.33
N ALA A 133 8.56 2.81 -13.32
CA ALA A 133 9.44 1.88 -14.04
C ALA A 133 9.25 0.44 -13.55
N VAL A 134 9.18 0.24 -12.22
CA VAL A 134 8.91 -1.07 -11.62
C VAL A 134 7.54 -1.60 -12.04
N LEU A 135 6.48 -0.79 -11.89
CA LEU A 135 5.11 -1.19 -12.23
C LEU A 135 4.97 -1.52 -13.73
N SER A 136 5.56 -0.71 -14.61
CA SER A 136 5.59 -0.94 -16.05
C SER A 136 6.32 -2.22 -16.41
N THR A 137 7.44 -2.51 -15.75
CA THR A 137 8.22 -3.74 -15.96
C THR A 137 7.40 -4.97 -15.57
N LYS A 138 6.78 -4.96 -14.38
CA LYS A 138 5.91 -6.06 -13.92
C LYS A 138 4.71 -6.27 -14.83
N LEU A 139 4.06 -5.19 -15.27
CA LEU A 139 2.94 -5.27 -16.20
C LEU A 139 3.37 -5.85 -17.55
N SER A 140 4.53 -5.44 -18.07
CA SER A 140 5.06 -5.96 -19.34
C SER A 140 5.32 -7.46 -19.27
N GLN A 141 5.94 -7.94 -18.18
CA GLN A 141 6.16 -9.37 -17.93
C GLN A 141 4.84 -10.17 -17.94
N ILE A 142 3.78 -9.63 -17.32
CA ILE A 142 2.46 -10.28 -17.30
C ILE A 142 1.88 -10.35 -18.73
N LEU A 143 1.93 -9.25 -19.48
CA LEU A 143 1.37 -9.19 -20.83
C LEU A 143 2.12 -10.11 -21.82
N GLU A 144 3.43 -10.25 -21.68
CA GLU A 144 4.24 -11.19 -22.49
C GLU A 144 3.84 -12.65 -22.23
N ILE A 145 3.62 -13.04 -20.97
CA ILE A 145 3.16 -14.38 -20.61
C ILE A 145 1.78 -14.66 -21.24
N VAL A 146 0.88 -13.69 -21.16
CA VAL A 146 -0.47 -13.81 -21.74
C VAL A 146 -0.39 -14.06 -23.25
N ASN A 147 0.46 -13.32 -23.97
CA ASN A 147 0.66 -13.54 -25.41
C ASN A 147 1.19 -14.95 -25.70
N LEU A 148 2.17 -15.45 -24.94
CA LEU A 148 2.69 -16.81 -25.12
C LEU A 148 1.60 -17.86 -24.91
N LEU A 149 0.79 -17.74 -23.88
CA LEU A 149 -0.33 -18.67 -23.61
C LEU A 149 -1.34 -18.67 -24.76
N PHE A 150 -1.71 -17.50 -25.28
CA PHE A 150 -2.60 -17.41 -26.45
C PHE A 150 -2.03 -18.09 -27.69
N PHE A 151 -0.73 -17.93 -27.98
CA PHE A 151 -0.08 -18.60 -29.10
C PHE A 151 -0.09 -20.12 -28.96
N TYR A 152 0.22 -20.65 -27.77
CA TYR A 152 0.18 -22.09 -27.51
C TYR A 152 -1.23 -22.67 -27.59
N SER A 153 -2.26 -21.93 -27.17
CA SER A 153 -3.66 -22.36 -27.35
C SER A 153 -4.08 -22.37 -28.82
N SER A 154 -3.64 -21.40 -29.64
CA SER A 154 -3.98 -21.34 -31.07
C SER A 154 -3.25 -22.37 -31.95
N ALA A 155 -2.12 -22.91 -31.48
CA ALA A 155 -1.33 -23.91 -32.19
C ALA A 155 -1.71 -25.36 -31.82
N ALA A 156 -2.62 -25.53 -30.86
CA ALA A 156 -3.11 -26.83 -30.40
C ALA A 156 -4.47 -27.24 -31.02
N ASP A 157 -5.06 -26.36 -31.84
CA ASP A 157 -6.26 -26.58 -32.67
C ASP A 157 -5.88 -26.77 -34.16
#